data_AF-A0A1D1UIB8-F1
#
_entry.id   AF-A0A1D1UIB8-F1
#
_cell.length_a   1.000
_cell.length_b   1.000
_cell.length_c   1.000
_cell.angle_alpha   90.00
_cell.angle_beta   90.00
_cell.angle_gamma   90.00
#
_symmetry.space_group_name_H-M   'P 1'
#
loop_
_entity.id
_entity.type
_entity.pdbx_description
1 polymer ?
#
loop_
_entity_poly.entity_id
_entity_poly.type
_entity_poly.pdbx_seq_one_letter_code
_entity_poly.pdbx_strand_id
1 'polypeptide(L)'
;MESEDGQRKLSAPLYKFLCRRLSVGFGIPHETAESLLAASKEVLVAFDEFVKADGKQVLFVIFHRSDATSGTGYFTTHEMDTDAVHQDTIYLLKINKHTTLTDKNIQEETSFGVLNTSKYSGVCACLSDKLSRIKSVLAAWENSIQSDDYLLSTERSPFFLRLMDETIASFRETEQAVVESSALSLADWLPQERKHVNVEERIRVGSIGTVYNTVTHTLREIANINAQAFDNAVFLGNKPDGRGSDIMEEVFVWRSAVIKFYRILHMLRSEPFQQAMTVFIKNEDDEEKRQQTQELWSKLVTRTSDVFGDVRKIYAKLLECADKFYVLFHPNMKQVNENLPALISWICTTEFSSKNFGDRWRSSALVKLSSMLMKRIYLALTPPGQEHLFDKDYLQAVDLLRDCDGAIQTYLQHAANHGSLAYSNHNFDQLRLLGIRIKKIARIFQHFMEYFKWWNLHVFGMDQSLFHMEHAFTLFKQRLQEMFNIDSPAFENDCRDFTKFFLRCSGEAAAAYANVLKSSDSTSELLELGTKLRLLSKQQQDILRQYWDSSETVKGSQDETAALVGKPLLVLPTIFSVVLPYNRQNHFG
;
A
#
# COMPACT_ATOMS: atom_id res chain seq x y z
N MET A 1 3.79 55.06 -33.68
CA MET A 1 4.70 55.31 -32.54
C MET A 1 4.73 54.14 -31.54
N GLU A 2 3.64 53.41 -31.29
CA GLU A 2 3.65 52.32 -30.28
C GLU A 2 4.28 50.97 -30.71
N SER A 3 4.46 50.71 -32.01
CA SER A 3 5.07 49.45 -32.51
C SER A 3 6.60 49.46 -32.49
N GLU A 4 7.23 50.64 -32.46
CA GLU A 4 8.69 50.79 -32.55
C GLU A 4 9.39 50.45 -31.22
N ASP A 5 8.76 50.68 -30.07
CA ASP A 5 9.32 50.33 -28.75
C ASP A 5 9.29 48.82 -28.47
N GLY A 6 8.26 48.11 -28.94
CA GLY A 6 8.20 46.64 -28.86
C GLY A 6 9.30 45.98 -29.69
N GLN A 7 9.49 46.42 -30.94
CA GLN A 7 10.57 45.91 -31.80
C GLN A 7 11.97 46.23 -31.27
N ARG A 8 12.18 47.37 -30.62
CA ARG A 8 13.46 47.69 -29.95
C ARG A 8 13.74 46.77 -28.77
N LYS A 9 12.75 46.44 -27.93
CA LYS A 9 12.91 45.49 -26.81
C LYS A 9 13.27 44.07 -27.27
N LEU A 10 12.67 43.62 -28.38
CA LEU A 10 12.92 42.29 -28.94
C LEU A 10 14.35 42.06 -29.44
N SER A 11 15.10 43.14 -29.71
CA SER A 11 16.51 43.06 -30.08
C SER A 11 17.43 42.60 -28.92
N ALA A 12 16.98 42.71 -27.66
CA ALA A 12 17.75 42.32 -26.49
C ALA A 12 17.83 40.79 -26.34
N PRO A 13 18.96 40.22 -25.88
CA PRO A 13 19.16 38.77 -25.90
C PRO A 13 18.21 38.00 -24.96
N LEU A 14 17.79 38.59 -23.83
CA LEU A 14 16.72 38.07 -22.97
C LEU A 14 15.40 37.85 -23.71
N TYR A 15 15.00 38.78 -24.57
CA TYR A 15 13.75 38.69 -25.34
C TYR A 15 13.88 37.72 -26.52
N LYS A 16 15.07 37.61 -27.12
CA LYS A 16 15.38 36.55 -28.09
C LYS A 16 15.27 35.16 -27.46
N PHE A 17 15.70 35.00 -26.19
CA PHE A 17 15.49 33.77 -25.45
C PHE A 17 14.00 33.44 -25.31
N LEU A 18 13.18 34.41 -24.91
CA LEU A 18 11.72 34.22 -24.80
C LEU A 18 11.09 33.86 -26.16
N CYS A 19 11.39 34.59 -27.24
CA CYS A 19 10.94 34.28 -28.61
C CYS A 19 11.30 32.85 -29.02
N ARG A 20 12.52 32.42 -28.74
CA ARG A 20 12.97 31.06 -29.07
C ARG A 20 12.18 30.01 -28.30
N ARG A 21 11.87 30.25 -27.02
CA ARG A 21 11.05 29.35 -26.20
C ARG A 21 9.60 29.30 -26.65
N LEU A 22 9.01 30.43 -27.03
CA LEU A 22 7.66 30.50 -27.60
C LEU A 22 7.57 29.76 -28.93
N SER A 23 8.53 29.99 -29.84
CA SER A 23 8.59 29.30 -31.13
C SER A 23 8.71 27.79 -30.97
N VAL A 24 9.61 27.31 -30.11
CA VAL A 24 9.77 25.87 -29.83
C VAL A 24 8.55 25.28 -29.13
N GLY A 25 7.99 26.00 -28.14
CA GLY A 25 6.89 25.48 -27.32
C GLY A 25 5.57 25.36 -28.08
N PHE A 26 5.25 26.35 -28.90
CA PHE A 26 4.02 26.36 -29.71
C PHE A 26 4.19 25.77 -31.10
N GLY A 27 5.41 25.40 -31.50
CA GLY A 27 5.69 24.86 -32.83
C GLY A 27 5.44 25.84 -33.97
N ILE A 28 5.56 27.15 -33.69
CA ILE A 28 5.36 28.22 -34.69
C ILE A 28 6.72 28.75 -35.19
N PRO A 29 6.80 29.29 -36.43
CA PRO A 29 8.02 29.91 -36.93
C PRO A 29 8.53 31.02 -36.03
N HIS A 30 9.85 31.18 -35.94
CA HIS A 30 10.48 32.16 -35.06
C HIS A 30 10.02 33.59 -35.35
N GLU A 31 9.90 33.94 -36.63
CA GLU A 31 9.42 35.24 -37.11
C GLU A 31 7.97 35.52 -36.68
N THR A 32 7.12 34.49 -36.69
CA THR A 32 5.74 34.57 -36.20
C THR A 32 5.72 34.78 -34.70
N ALA A 33 6.52 34.03 -33.93
CA ALA A 33 6.62 34.21 -32.48
C ALA A 33 7.11 35.61 -32.11
N GLU A 34 8.08 36.16 -32.84
CA GLU A 34 8.59 37.52 -32.63
C GLU A 34 7.52 38.57 -32.93
N SER A 35 6.80 38.44 -34.05
CA SER A 35 5.70 39.33 -34.40
C SER A 35 4.57 39.31 -33.38
N LEU A 36 4.19 38.13 -32.89
CA LEU A 36 3.13 37.97 -31.89
C LEU A 36 3.55 38.49 -30.51
N LEU A 37 4.82 38.28 -30.13
CA LEU A 37 5.36 38.83 -28.90
C LEU A 37 5.46 40.37 -28.96
N ALA A 38 5.82 40.93 -30.12
CA ALA A 38 5.82 42.38 -30.34
C ALA A 38 4.43 42.99 -30.14
N ALA A 39 3.38 42.27 -30.53
CA ALA A 39 1.99 42.69 -30.40
C ALA A 39 1.44 42.54 -28.97
N SER A 40 2.06 41.70 -28.12
CA SER A 40 1.56 41.41 -26.77
C SER A 40 2.29 42.21 -25.69
N LYS A 41 1.78 43.42 -25.41
CA LYS A 41 2.28 44.27 -24.30
C LYS A 41 2.23 43.56 -22.95
N GLU A 42 1.21 42.74 -22.74
CA GLU A 42 0.99 41.99 -21.49
C GLU A 42 2.14 41.02 -21.20
N VAL A 43 2.52 40.20 -22.19
CA VAL A 43 3.59 39.22 -22.04
C VAL A 43 4.94 39.90 -21.84
N LEU A 44 5.21 41.01 -22.54
CA LEU A 44 6.43 41.79 -22.37
C LEU A 44 6.57 42.35 -20.94
N VAL A 45 5.48 42.90 -20.38
CA VAL A 45 5.47 43.42 -19.00
C VAL A 45 5.66 42.29 -17.98
N ALA A 46 4.98 41.16 -18.17
CA ALA A 46 5.11 40.02 -17.28
C ALA A 46 6.53 39.41 -17.32
N PHE A 47 7.17 39.42 -18.49
CA PHE A 47 8.57 38.98 -18.62
C PHE A 47 9.55 39.96 -17.96
N ASP A 48 9.33 41.28 -18.07
CA ASP A 48 10.12 42.28 -17.33
C ASP A 48 10.05 42.06 -15.80
N GLU A 49 8.90 41.63 -15.27
CA GLU A 49 8.75 41.26 -13.86
C GLU A 49 9.41 39.92 -13.52
N PHE A 50 9.41 38.96 -14.44
CA PHE A 50 10.02 37.65 -14.25
C PHE A 50 11.56 37.72 -14.13
N VAL A 51 12.17 38.60 -14.92
CA VAL A 51 13.63 38.77 -14.98
C VAL A 51 14.20 39.38 -13.69
N LYS A 52 13.44 40.22 -12.98
CA LYS A 52 13.91 40.91 -11.76
C LYS A 52 14.06 39.97 -10.56
N ALA A 53 15.03 40.25 -9.68
CA ALA A 53 15.06 39.66 -8.34
C ALA A 53 13.74 39.96 -7.60
N ASP A 54 13.22 38.96 -6.87
CA ASP A 54 11.97 39.03 -6.11
C ASP A 54 10.69 39.29 -6.90
N GLY A 55 10.78 39.35 -8.23
CA GLY A 55 9.63 39.47 -9.12
C GLY A 55 8.85 38.17 -9.28
N LYS A 56 8.24 37.97 -10.46
CA LYS A 56 7.48 36.76 -10.74
C LYS A 56 8.40 35.54 -10.79
N GLN A 57 8.09 34.51 -10.01
CA GLN A 57 8.83 33.24 -10.07
C GLN A 57 8.40 32.38 -11.26
N VAL A 58 7.16 32.54 -11.73
CA VAL A 58 6.61 31.81 -12.87
C VAL A 58 6.03 32.81 -13.86
N LEU A 59 6.36 32.62 -15.14
CA LEU A 59 5.72 33.30 -16.26
C LEU A 59 4.92 32.27 -17.06
N PHE A 60 3.62 32.50 -17.19
CA PHE A 60 2.76 31.76 -18.10
C PHE A 60 2.55 32.56 -19.38
N VAL A 61 2.64 31.89 -20.53
CA VAL A 61 2.27 32.46 -21.81
C VAL A 61 1.31 31.49 -22.49
N ILE A 62 0.15 32.01 -22.90
CA ILE A 62 -0.92 31.25 -23.54
C ILE A 62 -1.01 31.71 -24.99
N PHE A 63 -1.06 30.76 -25.92
CA PHE A 63 -1.29 31.01 -27.32
C PHE A 63 -2.73 30.66 -27.70
N HIS A 64 -3.49 31.70 -28.03
CA HIS A 64 -4.88 31.58 -28.48
C HIS A 64 -4.90 31.45 -30.00
N ARG A 65 -5.26 30.27 -30.51
CA ARG A 65 -5.39 30.05 -31.95
C ARG A 65 -6.74 30.58 -32.45
N SER A 66 -6.75 31.38 -33.52
CA SER A 66 -7.98 31.85 -34.15
C SER A 66 -8.69 30.78 -34.99
N ASP A 67 -7.98 29.74 -35.42
CA ASP A 67 -8.50 28.54 -36.06
C ASP A 67 -7.54 27.35 -35.84
N ALA A 68 -8.07 26.12 -35.73
CA ALA A 68 -7.27 24.92 -35.46
C ALA A 68 -6.16 24.64 -36.50
N THR A 69 -6.32 25.17 -37.72
CA THR A 69 -5.47 24.89 -38.89
C THR A 69 -4.62 26.07 -39.36
N SER A 70 -4.90 27.31 -38.92
CA SER A 70 -4.39 28.51 -39.61
C SER A 70 -3.08 29.07 -39.07
N GLY A 71 -2.55 28.57 -37.94
CA GLY A 71 -1.31 29.10 -37.33
C GLY A 71 -1.39 30.58 -36.90
N THR A 72 -2.56 31.21 -37.03
CA THR A 72 -2.83 32.59 -36.62
C THR A 72 -3.37 32.60 -35.19
N GLY A 73 -2.98 33.62 -34.42
CA GLY A 73 -3.36 33.72 -33.01
C GLY A 73 -2.73 34.91 -32.29
N TYR A 74 -2.80 34.94 -30.97
CA TYR A 74 -2.18 35.96 -30.13
C TYR A 74 -1.74 35.40 -28.77
N PHE A 75 -0.82 36.11 -28.11
CA PHE A 75 -0.31 35.72 -26.78
C PHE A 75 -0.93 36.52 -25.65
N THR A 76 -1.28 35.84 -24.56
CA THR A 76 -1.69 36.45 -23.27
C THR A 76 -0.96 35.76 -22.11
N THR A 77 -1.11 36.30 -20.89
CA THR A 77 -0.65 35.63 -19.66
C THR A 77 -1.79 35.08 -18.80
N HIS A 78 -3.04 35.28 -19.22
CA HIS A 78 -4.26 34.81 -18.57
C HIS A 78 -5.16 34.05 -19.54
N GLU A 79 -5.93 33.10 -19.00
CA GLU A 79 -6.92 32.30 -19.72
C GLU A 79 -8.09 33.18 -20.17
N MET A 80 -8.62 32.95 -21.37
CA MET A 80 -9.87 33.57 -21.80
C MET A 80 -11.03 32.61 -21.54
N ASP A 81 -12.12 33.11 -20.94
CA ASP A 81 -13.32 32.35 -20.54
C ASP A 81 -14.14 31.76 -21.71
N THR A 82 -13.59 31.68 -22.92
CA THR A 82 -14.32 31.21 -24.10
C THR A 82 -13.90 29.80 -24.49
N ASP A 83 -14.82 28.83 -24.35
CA ASP A 83 -14.66 27.41 -24.72
C ASP A 83 -14.35 27.17 -26.22
N ALA A 84 -14.45 28.19 -27.07
CA ALA A 84 -14.24 28.10 -28.52
C ALA A 84 -12.78 28.25 -28.96
N VAL A 85 -11.83 28.49 -28.04
CA VAL A 85 -10.42 28.74 -28.37
C VAL A 85 -9.57 27.57 -27.92
N HIS A 86 -8.84 26.95 -28.85
CA HIS A 86 -7.78 26.00 -28.52
C HIS A 86 -6.58 26.77 -27.98
N GLN A 87 -6.20 26.46 -26.74
CA GLN A 87 -5.16 27.17 -26.00
C GLN A 87 -3.99 26.24 -25.74
N ASP A 88 -2.84 26.58 -26.30
CA ASP A 88 -1.57 25.99 -25.90
C ASP A 88 -0.97 26.88 -24.82
N THR A 89 -0.45 26.30 -23.74
CA THR A 89 0.20 27.08 -22.67
C THR A 89 1.66 26.67 -22.51
N ILE A 90 2.56 27.64 -22.41
CA ILE A 90 3.92 27.40 -21.93
C ILE A 90 4.14 28.08 -20.58
N TYR A 91 5.06 27.56 -19.79
CA TYR A 91 5.54 28.24 -18.59
C TYR A 91 7.06 28.29 -18.55
N LEU A 92 7.55 29.39 -17.99
CA LEU A 92 8.94 29.56 -17.57
C LEU A 92 8.95 29.68 -16.04
N LEU A 93 9.70 28.79 -15.39
CA LEU A 93 9.89 28.77 -13.94
C LEU A 93 11.32 29.18 -13.62
N LYS A 94 11.45 30.21 -12.80
CA LYS A 94 12.72 30.64 -12.24
C LYS A 94 13.10 29.74 -11.07
N ILE A 95 14.24 29.05 -11.17
CA ILE A 95 14.68 28.06 -10.18
C ILE A 95 14.97 28.75 -8.84
N ASN A 96 15.66 29.90 -8.86
CA ASN A 96 15.85 30.75 -7.71
C ASN A 96 15.15 32.11 -7.88
N LYS A 97 14.08 32.34 -7.10
CA LYS A 97 13.28 33.57 -7.17
C LYS A 97 14.10 34.85 -6.97
N HIS A 98 15.12 34.80 -6.12
CA HIS A 98 15.90 35.95 -5.68
C HIS A 98 16.99 36.39 -6.68
N THR A 99 17.28 35.58 -7.71
CA THR A 99 18.36 35.88 -8.68
C THR A 99 17.87 36.82 -9.77
N THR A 100 18.58 37.88 -10.14
CA THR A 100 18.23 38.61 -11.38
C THR A 100 18.65 37.78 -12.61
N LEU A 101 17.72 37.56 -13.55
CA LEU A 101 18.03 36.87 -14.80
C LEU A 101 18.75 37.82 -15.75
N THR A 102 19.77 37.29 -16.42
CA THR A 102 20.65 37.98 -17.37
C THR A 102 20.87 37.05 -18.56
N ASP A 103 21.41 37.59 -19.64
CA ASP A 103 21.72 36.81 -20.85
C ASP A 103 22.63 35.60 -20.57
N LYS A 104 23.43 35.65 -19.49
CA LYS A 104 24.40 34.61 -19.14
C LYS A 104 23.82 33.48 -18.31
N ASN A 105 22.84 33.74 -17.44
CA ASN A 105 22.31 32.74 -16.50
C ASN A 105 20.87 32.31 -16.82
N ILE A 106 20.14 32.99 -17.71
CA ILE A 106 18.73 32.66 -18.00
C ILE A 106 18.53 31.23 -18.51
N GLN A 107 19.52 30.59 -19.14
CA GLN A 107 19.36 29.19 -19.55
C GLN A 107 19.48 28.20 -18.39
N GLU A 108 20.31 28.52 -17.39
CA GLU A 108 20.62 27.64 -16.25
C GLU A 108 19.64 27.87 -15.09
N GLU A 109 19.18 29.10 -14.90
CA GLU A 109 18.28 29.52 -13.82
C GLU A 109 16.79 29.42 -14.18
N THR A 110 16.47 28.92 -15.38
CA THR A 110 15.09 28.84 -15.86
C THR A 110 14.73 27.45 -16.36
N SER A 111 13.69 26.87 -15.77
CA SER A 111 13.02 25.67 -16.25
C SER A 111 11.90 26.05 -17.23
N PHE A 112 11.75 25.28 -18.30
CA PHE A 112 10.78 25.50 -19.35
C PHE A 112 9.85 24.28 -19.47
N GLY A 113 8.55 24.53 -19.54
CA GLY A 113 7.56 23.48 -19.75
C GLY A 113 6.47 23.92 -20.73
N VAL A 114 5.91 22.91 -21.38
CA VAL A 114 4.89 23.04 -22.43
C VAL A 114 3.67 22.22 -22.03
N LEU A 115 2.50 22.84 -22.06
CA LEU A 115 1.19 22.27 -21.74
C LEU A 115 0.35 22.29 -23.02
N ASN A 116 0.60 21.32 -23.91
CA ASN A 116 -0.04 21.18 -25.23
C ASN A 116 -1.21 20.18 -25.23
N THR A 117 -1.64 19.74 -24.06
CA THR A 117 -2.76 18.82 -23.86
C THR A 117 -3.68 19.39 -22.79
N SER A 118 -4.84 18.76 -22.55
CA SER A 118 -5.71 19.13 -21.42
C SER A 118 -4.86 19.41 -20.17
N LYS A 119 -5.23 20.40 -19.35
CA LYS A 119 -4.46 20.73 -18.12
C LYS A 119 -4.16 19.50 -17.27
N TYR A 120 -5.02 18.48 -17.33
CA TYR A 120 -4.87 17.20 -16.65
C TYR A 120 -3.84 16.27 -17.32
N SER A 121 -3.84 16.14 -18.65
CA SER A 121 -2.88 15.30 -19.38
C SER A 121 -1.43 15.78 -19.17
N GLY A 122 -1.19 17.09 -19.23
CA GLY A 122 0.14 17.67 -19.01
C GLY A 122 0.65 17.42 -17.58
N VAL A 123 -0.23 17.54 -16.58
CA VAL A 123 0.07 17.22 -15.17
C VAL A 123 0.30 15.72 -15.00
N CYS A 124 -0.55 14.86 -15.57
CA CYS A 124 -0.40 13.40 -15.56
C CYS A 124 0.94 12.95 -16.15
N ALA A 125 1.33 13.49 -17.31
CA ALA A 125 2.58 13.16 -17.98
C ALA A 125 3.80 13.60 -17.15
N CYS A 126 3.77 14.83 -16.62
CA CYS A 126 4.83 15.36 -15.77
C CYS A 126 4.97 14.55 -14.47
N LEU A 127 3.85 14.29 -13.78
CA LEU A 127 3.84 13.48 -12.56
C LEU A 127 4.31 12.06 -12.83
N SER A 128 3.90 11.44 -13.94
CA SER A 128 4.32 10.08 -14.31
C SER A 128 5.83 10.01 -14.59
N ASP A 129 6.39 10.99 -15.32
CA ASP A 129 7.84 11.06 -15.57
C ASP A 129 8.62 11.28 -14.27
N LYS A 130 8.19 12.23 -13.44
CA LYS A 130 8.83 12.48 -12.13
C LYS A 130 8.73 11.28 -11.20
N LEU A 131 7.59 10.58 -11.20
CA LEU A 131 7.43 9.36 -10.39
C LEU A 131 8.33 8.24 -10.87
N SER A 132 8.45 8.05 -12.18
CA SER A 132 9.37 7.07 -12.77
C SER A 132 10.81 7.34 -12.32
N ARG A 133 11.21 8.62 -12.28
CA ARG A 133 12.52 9.03 -11.76
C ARG A 133 12.65 8.76 -10.25
N ILE A 134 11.65 9.13 -9.44
CA ILE A 134 11.65 8.83 -8.00
C ILE A 134 11.76 7.31 -7.77
N LYS A 135 10.99 6.50 -8.49
CA LYS A 135 11.07 5.03 -8.47
C LYS A 135 12.46 4.53 -8.81
N SER A 136 13.08 5.07 -9.85
CA SER A 136 14.44 4.68 -10.25
C SER A 136 15.49 5.03 -9.18
N VAL A 137 15.34 6.20 -8.52
CA VAL A 137 16.21 6.63 -7.43
C VAL A 137 15.99 5.77 -6.18
N LEU A 138 14.73 5.52 -5.81
CA LEU A 138 14.38 4.66 -4.68
C LEU A 138 14.89 3.23 -4.89
N ALA A 139 14.73 2.65 -6.08
CA ALA A 139 15.27 1.33 -6.39
C ALA A 139 16.80 1.30 -6.39
N ALA A 140 17.46 2.38 -6.82
CA ALA A 140 18.91 2.52 -6.70
C ALA A 140 19.35 2.67 -5.23
N TRP A 141 18.51 3.30 -4.40
CA TRP A 141 18.78 3.55 -2.98
C TRP A 141 18.51 2.34 -2.07
N GLU A 142 17.47 1.54 -2.36
CA GLU A 142 17.17 0.26 -1.70
C GLU A 142 18.36 -0.70 -1.76
N ASN A 143 19.16 -0.62 -2.83
CA ASN A 143 20.37 -1.41 -3.00
C ASN A 143 21.62 -0.79 -2.36
N SER A 144 21.55 0.46 -1.86
CA SER A 144 22.74 1.22 -1.51
C SER A 144 23.02 1.34 -0.01
N ILE A 145 22.04 1.48 0.90
CA ILE A 145 22.34 1.78 2.32
C ILE A 145 21.26 1.25 3.28
N GLN A 146 21.72 0.67 4.40
CA GLN A 146 21.02 0.60 5.69
C GLN A 146 20.66 2.01 6.18
N SER A 147 19.67 2.62 5.54
CA SER A 147 19.22 3.97 5.87
C SER A 147 18.30 3.90 7.08
N ASP A 148 18.71 4.50 8.20
CA ASP A 148 17.85 4.74 9.38
C ASP A 148 16.66 5.67 9.07
N ASP A 149 16.60 6.24 7.86
CA ASP A 149 15.52 7.11 7.44
C ASP A 149 14.23 6.32 7.20
N TYR A 150 13.31 6.43 8.18
CA TYR A 150 12.05 5.69 8.30
C TYR A 150 11.13 5.81 7.08
N LEU A 151 11.30 6.84 6.25
CA LEU A 151 10.53 7.05 5.02
C LEU A 151 10.98 6.18 3.84
N LEU A 152 12.22 5.67 3.86
CA LEU A 152 12.88 4.98 2.75
C LEU A 152 13.19 3.50 3.05
N SER A 153 12.63 2.97 4.14
CA SER A 153 12.81 1.56 4.48
C SER A 153 12.22 0.65 3.39
N THR A 154 12.83 -0.52 3.20
CA THR A 154 12.35 -1.57 2.29
C THR A 154 10.91 -2.02 2.57
N GLU A 155 10.41 -1.78 3.79
CA GLU A 155 9.03 -2.09 4.19
C GLU A 155 8.02 -0.99 3.83
N ARG A 156 8.44 0.28 3.79
CA ARG A 156 7.56 1.43 3.51
C ARG A 156 7.62 1.92 2.06
N SER A 157 8.75 1.70 1.37
CA SER A 157 8.92 2.02 -0.05
C SER A 157 7.78 1.47 -0.93
N PRO A 158 7.38 0.19 -0.83
CA PRO A 158 6.24 -0.34 -1.60
C PRO A 158 4.92 0.38 -1.32
N PHE A 159 4.70 0.82 -0.08
CA PHE A 159 3.49 1.55 0.31
C PHE A 159 3.48 2.96 -0.28
N PHE A 160 4.58 3.70 -0.16
CA PHE A 160 4.73 5.03 -0.75
C PHE A 160 4.58 4.99 -2.27
N LEU A 161 5.24 4.04 -2.92
CA LEU A 161 5.14 3.84 -4.37
C LEU A 161 3.71 3.52 -4.80
N ARG A 162 3.00 2.66 -4.06
CA ARG A 162 1.59 2.38 -4.33
C ARG A 162 0.71 3.61 -4.15
N LEU A 163 0.89 4.39 -3.08
CA LEU A 163 0.13 5.63 -2.87
C LEU A 163 0.34 6.62 -4.02
N MET A 164 1.58 6.73 -4.50
CA MET A 164 1.92 7.59 -5.62
C MET A 164 1.36 7.09 -6.96
N ASP A 165 1.44 5.79 -7.23
CA ASP A 165 0.81 5.18 -8.41
C ASP A 165 -0.70 5.40 -8.42
N GLU A 166 -1.32 5.29 -7.25
CA GLU A 166 -2.75 5.50 -7.06
C GLU A 166 -3.12 6.98 -7.14
N THR A 167 -2.22 7.88 -6.76
CA THR A 167 -2.40 9.32 -7.00
C THR A 167 -2.42 9.61 -8.50
N ILE A 168 -1.50 9.03 -9.28
CA ILE A 168 -1.50 9.18 -10.75
C ILE A 168 -2.74 8.53 -11.36
N ALA A 169 -3.14 7.34 -10.89
CA ALA A 169 -4.37 6.69 -11.32
C ALA A 169 -5.59 7.59 -11.04
N SER A 170 -5.64 8.24 -9.88
CA SER A 170 -6.66 9.24 -9.56
C SER A 170 -6.70 10.40 -10.54
N PHE A 171 -5.54 10.94 -10.93
CA PHE A 171 -5.48 12.02 -11.93
C PHE A 171 -5.99 11.54 -13.30
N ARG A 172 -5.63 10.31 -13.72
CA ARG A 172 -6.10 9.72 -14.98
C ARG A 172 -7.61 9.42 -14.95
N GLU A 173 -8.12 8.85 -13.88
CA GLU A 173 -9.56 8.61 -13.67
C GLU A 173 -10.34 9.93 -13.68
N THR A 174 -9.80 10.97 -13.03
CA THR A 174 -10.42 12.31 -13.01
C THR A 174 -10.39 12.93 -14.40
N GLU A 175 -9.27 12.83 -15.12
CA GLU A 175 -9.17 13.32 -16.50
C GLU A 175 -10.17 12.60 -17.40
N GLN A 176 -10.19 11.27 -17.37
CA GLN A 176 -11.14 10.48 -18.14
C GLN A 176 -12.58 10.87 -17.80
N ALA A 177 -12.89 11.05 -16.51
CA ALA A 177 -14.21 11.51 -16.08
C ALA A 177 -14.56 12.91 -16.60
N VAL A 178 -13.62 13.86 -16.56
CA VAL A 178 -13.82 15.21 -17.11
C VAL A 178 -14.00 15.16 -18.62
N VAL A 179 -13.12 14.46 -19.34
CA VAL A 179 -13.20 14.28 -20.80
C VAL A 179 -14.48 13.57 -21.20
N GLU A 180 -14.89 12.50 -20.51
CA GLU A 180 -16.18 11.83 -20.74
C GLU A 180 -17.36 12.76 -20.46
N SER A 181 -17.30 13.59 -19.41
CA SER A 181 -18.35 14.58 -19.13
C SER A 181 -18.43 15.67 -20.20
N SER A 182 -17.29 16.05 -20.77
CA SER A 182 -17.17 17.02 -21.87
C SER A 182 -17.51 16.40 -23.23
N ALA A 183 -17.25 15.11 -23.44
CA ALA A 183 -17.64 14.35 -24.63
C ALA A 183 -19.14 13.99 -24.62
N LEU A 184 -19.72 13.84 -23.42
CA LEU A 184 -21.16 13.85 -23.19
C LEU A 184 -21.77 15.27 -23.28
N SER A 185 -20.95 16.31 -23.54
CA SER A 185 -21.52 17.59 -23.94
C SER A 185 -22.34 17.32 -25.20
N LEU A 186 -23.58 17.79 -25.19
CA LEU A 186 -24.45 17.78 -26.35
C LEU A 186 -23.94 18.71 -27.48
N ALA A 187 -22.62 18.89 -27.61
CA ALA A 187 -22.01 19.64 -28.71
C ALA A 187 -22.27 18.96 -30.06
N ASP A 188 -22.38 17.62 -30.10
CA ASP A 188 -22.79 16.88 -31.32
C ASP A 188 -24.28 17.07 -31.69
N TRP A 189 -25.02 17.79 -30.85
CA TRP A 189 -26.46 18.01 -30.99
C TRP A 189 -26.86 19.44 -31.31
N LEU A 190 -26.00 20.38 -30.98
CA LEU A 190 -26.11 21.75 -31.44
C LEU A 190 -25.59 21.77 -32.88
N PRO A 191 -26.42 22.04 -33.89
CA PRO A 191 -25.94 22.16 -35.26
C PRO A 191 -24.88 23.25 -35.29
N GLN A 192 -23.71 22.96 -35.87
CA GLN A 192 -22.51 23.81 -35.91
C GLN A 192 -22.69 25.19 -36.58
N GLU A 193 -23.89 25.58 -36.99
CA GLU A 193 -24.12 26.86 -37.65
C GLU A 193 -24.63 27.93 -36.68
N ARG A 194 -23.67 28.77 -36.24
CA ARG A 194 -23.89 30.12 -35.71
C ARG A 194 -24.47 31.05 -36.78
N LYS A 195 -25.70 30.82 -37.23
CA LYS A 195 -26.52 31.84 -37.90
C LYS A 195 -27.96 31.70 -37.43
N HIS A 196 -28.57 32.83 -37.13
CA HIS A 196 -29.97 32.99 -36.74
C HIS A 196 -30.91 32.15 -37.62
N VAL A 197 -31.30 30.98 -37.14
CA VAL A 197 -32.37 30.17 -37.70
C VAL A 197 -33.28 29.80 -36.55
N ASN A 198 -34.58 30.00 -36.75
CA ASN A 198 -35.64 29.79 -35.76
C ASN A 198 -35.49 28.44 -35.06
N VAL A 199 -35.45 28.50 -33.73
CA VAL A 199 -35.36 27.34 -32.81
C VAL A 199 -36.45 26.31 -33.06
N GLU A 200 -37.59 26.73 -33.63
CA GLU A 200 -38.76 25.89 -33.91
C GLU A 200 -38.55 24.89 -35.07
N GLU A 201 -37.67 25.18 -36.05
CA GLU A 201 -37.52 24.33 -37.24
C GLU A 201 -36.48 23.20 -37.06
N ARG A 202 -35.59 23.35 -36.07
CA ARG A 202 -34.55 22.35 -35.68
C ARG A 202 -35.09 21.23 -34.78
N ILE A 203 -36.31 21.36 -34.24
CA ILE A 203 -36.99 20.38 -33.38
C ILE A 203 -37.68 19.26 -34.20
N ARG A 204 -37.41 19.15 -35.52
CA ARG A 204 -37.99 18.10 -36.37
C ARG A 204 -37.36 16.71 -36.12
N VAL A 205 -38.02 15.95 -35.24
CA VAL A 205 -38.25 14.48 -35.24
C VAL A 205 -37.03 13.54 -35.09
N GLY A 206 -35.85 13.84 -35.63
CA GLY A 206 -34.66 12.97 -35.53
C GLY A 206 -33.82 13.17 -34.27
N SER A 207 -33.81 14.38 -33.71
CA SER A 207 -33.04 14.75 -32.51
C SER A 207 -33.76 14.37 -31.21
N ILE A 208 -35.08 14.51 -31.13
CA ILE A 208 -35.84 14.30 -29.88
C ILE A 208 -35.66 12.88 -29.31
N GLY A 209 -35.71 11.84 -30.15
CA GLY A 209 -35.55 10.44 -29.70
C GLY A 209 -34.18 10.19 -29.06
N THR A 210 -33.14 10.80 -29.61
CA THR A 210 -31.79 10.73 -29.04
C THR A 210 -31.76 11.48 -27.69
N VAL A 211 -32.64 12.48 -27.44
CA VAL A 211 -32.54 13.38 -26.25
C VAL A 211 -33.16 12.61 -25.11
N TYR A 212 -34.31 12.01 -25.39
CA TYR A 212 -34.96 11.04 -24.51
C TYR A 212 -34.00 9.90 -24.14
N ASN A 213 -33.27 9.32 -25.09
CA ASN A 213 -32.32 8.25 -24.81
C ASN A 213 -31.16 8.71 -23.92
N THR A 214 -30.52 9.83 -24.26
CA THR A 214 -29.39 10.38 -23.47
C THR A 214 -29.82 10.74 -22.07
N VAL A 215 -30.91 11.51 -21.91
CA VAL A 215 -31.43 11.91 -20.59
C VAL A 215 -31.83 10.68 -19.77
N THR A 216 -32.58 9.73 -20.35
CA THR A 216 -33.01 8.52 -19.63
C THR A 216 -31.83 7.64 -19.21
N HIS A 217 -30.82 7.47 -20.06
CA HIS A 217 -29.61 6.72 -19.74
C HIS A 217 -28.85 7.39 -18.59
N THR A 218 -28.63 8.70 -18.66
CA THR A 218 -27.95 9.46 -17.61
C THR A 218 -28.71 9.39 -16.28
N LEU A 219 -30.05 9.49 -16.29
CA LEU A 219 -30.86 9.36 -15.07
C LEU A 219 -30.72 7.97 -14.42
N ARG A 220 -30.68 6.89 -15.23
CA ARG A 220 -30.42 5.53 -14.73
C ARG A 220 -29.00 5.39 -14.16
N GLU A 221 -28.01 5.98 -14.82
CA GLU A 221 -26.63 5.98 -14.33
C GLU A 221 -26.52 6.69 -12.98
N ILE A 222 -27.16 7.85 -12.82
CA ILE A 222 -27.20 8.59 -11.54
C ILE A 222 -27.89 7.77 -10.45
N ALA A 223 -29.03 7.13 -10.75
CA ALA A 223 -29.73 6.28 -9.81
C ALA A 223 -28.88 5.09 -9.37
N ASN A 224 -28.18 4.44 -10.32
CA ASN A 224 -27.27 3.33 -10.04
C ASN A 224 -26.09 3.77 -9.17
N ILE A 225 -25.47 4.92 -9.46
CA ILE A 225 -24.32 5.42 -8.67
C ILE A 225 -24.77 5.82 -7.26
N ASN A 226 -25.93 6.48 -7.12
CA ASN A 226 -26.53 6.76 -5.81
C ASN A 226 -26.84 5.48 -5.02
N ALA A 227 -27.29 4.41 -5.68
CA ALA A 227 -27.58 3.13 -5.03
C ALA A 227 -26.29 2.38 -4.63
N GLN A 228 -25.26 2.42 -5.47
CA GLN A 228 -23.98 1.72 -5.24
C GLN A 228 -23.12 2.38 -4.16
N ALA A 229 -23.27 3.69 -3.92
CA ALA A 229 -22.42 4.45 -2.98
C ALA A 229 -22.43 3.92 -1.54
N PHE A 230 -23.51 3.25 -1.12
CA PHE A 230 -23.64 2.68 0.24
C PHE A 230 -23.94 1.17 0.22
N ASP A 231 -23.73 0.49 -0.90
CA ASP A 231 -23.96 -0.94 -1.00
C ASP A 231 -22.96 -1.72 -0.12
N ASN A 232 -23.47 -2.69 0.64
CA ASN A 232 -22.72 -3.49 1.60
C ASN A 232 -21.59 -4.30 0.95
N ALA A 233 -21.72 -4.68 -0.32
CA ALA A 233 -20.70 -5.43 -1.05
C ALA A 233 -19.38 -4.65 -1.19
N VAL A 234 -19.44 -3.31 -1.17
CA VAL A 234 -18.28 -2.43 -1.29
C VAL A 234 -17.46 -2.38 0.02
N PHE A 235 -18.08 -2.64 1.17
CA PHE A 235 -17.46 -2.46 2.48
C PHE A 235 -16.59 -3.62 2.96
N LEU A 236 -16.86 -4.84 2.51
CA LEU A 236 -16.34 -6.03 3.19
C LEU A 236 -15.04 -6.58 2.65
N GLY A 237 -14.62 -6.20 1.43
CA GLY A 237 -13.26 -6.45 0.92
C GLY A 237 -12.73 -7.87 1.18
N ASN A 238 -13.60 -8.88 1.19
CA ASN A 238 -13.21 -10.28 1.20
C ASN A 238 -12.94 -10.64 -0.25
N LYS A 239 -11.66 -10.63 -0.63
CA LYS A 239 -11.27 -11.24 -1.89
C LYS A 239 -11.52 -12.75 -1.79
N PRO A 240 -12.04 -13.39 -2.84
CA PRO A 240 -12.30 -14.83 -2.84
C PRO A 240 -11.02 -15.68 -2.69
N ASP A 241 -9.84 -15.07 -2.78
CA ASP A 241 -8.53 -15.71 -2.61
C ASP A 241 -8.04 -15.76 -1.16
N GLY A 242 -8.83 -15.28 -0.18
CA GLY A 242 -8.45 -15.25 1.24
C GLY A 242 -7.37 -14.22 1.58
N ARG A 243 -6.87 -13.45 0.61
CA ARG A 243 -5.96 -12.33 0.85
C ARG A 243 -6.82 -11.14 1.24
N GLY A 244 -7.01 -10.96 2.54
CA GLY A 244 -7.78 -9.82 3.05
C GLY A 244 -7.32 -8.49 2.44
N SER A 245 -8.30 -7.66 2.08
CA SER A 245 -8.07 -6.28 1.65
C SER A 245 -7.33 -5.48 2.72
N ASP A 246 -6.59 -4.45 2.30
CA ASP A 246 -5.99 -3.49 3.22
C ASP A 246 -6.79 -2.18 3.27
N ILE A 247 -6.43 -1.30 4.20
CA ILE A 247 -7.13 -0.02 4.39
C ILE A 247 -7.02 0.90 3.16
N MET A 248 -5.95 0.78 2.38
CA MET A 248 -5.75 1.60 1.18
C MET A 248 -6.70 1.19 0.06
N GLU A 249 -7.00 -0.09 -0.10
CA GLU A 249 -8.04 -0.55 -1.04
C GLU A 249 -9.40 0.09 -0.74
N GLU A 250 -9.76 0.25 0.53
CA GLU A 250 -10.98 0.97 0.90
C GLU A 250 -10.91 2.45 0.53
N VAL A 251 -9.80 3.12 0.84
CA VAL A 251 -9.58 4.53 0.44
C VAL A 251 -9.75 4.70 -1.08
N PHE A 252 -9.20 3.79 -1.89
CA PHE A 252 -9.29 3.87 -3.35
C PHE A 252 -10.71 3.65 -3.87
N VAL A 253 -11.49 2.76 -3.26
CA VAL A 253 -12.90 2.61 -3.64
C VAL A 253 -13.70 3.90 -3.37
N TRP A 254 -13.48 4.52 -2.20
CA TRP A 254 -14.13 5.80 -1.86
C TRP A 254 -13.64 6.96 -2.74
N ARG A 255 -12.36 6.96 -3.12
CA ARG A 255 -11.82 7.90 -4.11
C ARG A 255 -12.54 7.78 -5.45
N SER A 256 -12.64 6.57 -6.01
CA SER A 256 -13.33 6.37 -7.28
C SER A 256 -14.82 6.73 -7.19
N ALA A 257 -15.47 6.55 -6.03
CA ALA A 257 -16.82 7.06 -5.79
C ALA A 257 -16.87 8.60 -5.87
N VAL A 258 -15.95 9.30 -5.19
CA VAL A 258 -15.85 10.77 -5.25
C VAL A 258 -15.66 11.26 -6.70
N ILE A 259 -14.79 10.61 -7.47
CA ILE A 259 -14.56 10.96 -8.89
C ILE A 259 -15.84 10.78 -9.72
N LYS A 260 -16.55 9.65 -9.55
CA LYS A 260 -17.83 9.40 -10.25
C LYS A 260 -18.88 10.46 -9.92
N PHE A 261 -19.01 10.85 -8.65
CA PHE A 261 -19.95 11.91 -8.29
C PHE A 261 -19.53 13.30 -8.81
N TYR A 262 -18.22 13.61 -8.82
CA TYR A 262 -17.73 14.82 -9.46
C TYR A 262 -18.09 14.87 -10.95
N ARG A 263 -17.93 13.74 -11.66
CA ARG A 263 -18.34 13.61 -13.08
C ARG A 263 -19.82 13.93 -13.25
N ILE A 264 -20.68 13.31 -12.44
CA ILE A 264 -22.12 13.52 -12.49
C ILE A 264 -22.45 14.99 -12.24
N LEU A 265 -21.91 15.59 -11.17
CA LEU A 265 -22.20 16.98 -10.84
C LEU A 265 -21.74 17.96 -11.92
N HIS A 266 -20.59 17.70 -12.54
CA HIS A 266 -20.11 18.50 -13.67
C HIS A 266 -21.07 18.41 -14.86
N MET A 267 -21.49 17.20 -15.23
CA MET A 267 -22.48 16.95 -16.28
C MET A 267 -23.83 17.62 -15.98
N LEU A 268 -24.36 17.49 -14.75
CA LEU A 268 -25.62 18.10 -14.31
C LEU A 268 -25.58 19.64 -14.35
N ARG A 269 -24.40 20.24 -14.17
CA ARG A 269 -24.18 21.69 -14.21
C ARG A 269 -23.87 22.22 -15.61
N SER A 270 -23.59 21.35 -16.57
CA SER A 270 -23.23 21.75 -17.92
C SER A 270 -24.43 22.38 -18.63
N GLU A 271 -24.20 23.50 -19.32
CA GLU A 271 -25.21 24.19 -20.11
C GLU A 271 -25.87 23.27 -21.16
N PRO A 272 -25.12 22.42 -21.91
CA PRO A 272 -25.72 21.53 -22.90
C PRO A 272 -26.72 20.53 -22.28
N PHE A 273 -26.38 19.94 -21.13
CA PHE A 273 -27.27 19.00 -20.46
C PHE A 273 -28.52 19.68 -19.89
N GLN A 274 -28.39 20.90 -19.37
CA GLN A 274 -29.54 21.69 -18.91
C GLN A 274 -30.50 22.04 -20.06
N GLN A 275 -29.96 22.36 -21.24
CA GLN A 275 -30.76 22.59 -22.45
C GLN A 275 -31.47 21.31 -22.89
N ALA A 276 -30.78 20.16 -22.92
CA ALA A 276 -31.38 18.86 -23.25
C ALA A 276 -32.51 18.48 -22.28
N MET A 277 -32.32 18.70 -20.99
CA MET A 277 -33.34 18.46 -19.97
C MET A 277 -34.56 19.39 -20.15
N THR A 278 -34.33 20.65 -20.52
CA THR A 278 -35.41 21.60 -20.81
C THR A 278 -36.23 21.16 -22.02
N VAL A 279 -35.57 20.68 -23.08
CA VAL A 279 -36.23 20.11 -24.27
C VAL A 279 -37.00 18.84 -23.89
N PHE A 280 -36.42 17.95 -23.09
CA PHE A 280 -37.08 16.75 -22.59
C PHE A 280 -38.38 17.08 -21.84
N ILE A 281 -38.35 18.02 -20.90
CA ILE A 281 -39.53 18.43 -20.13
C ILE A 281 -40.58 19.11 -21.02
N LYS A 282 -40.17 20.01 -21.93
CA LYS A 282 -41.11 20.76 -22.78
C LYS A 282 -41.85 19.88 -23.80
N ASN A 283 -41.27 18.76 -24.21
CA ASN A 283 -41.87 17.84 -25.17
C ASN A 283 -42.71 16.73 -24.51
N GLU A 284 -42.88 16.73 -23.18
CA GLU A 284 -43.83 15.84 -22.53
C GLU A 284 -45.25 16.40 -22.70
N ASP A 285 -46.06 15.75 -23.54
CA ASP A 285 -47.40 16.22 -23.93
C ASP A 285 -48.42 16.24 -22.77
N ASP A 286 -48.19 15.41 -21.76
CA ASP A 286 -49.03 15.27 -20.57
C ASP A 286 -48.53 16.21 -19.46
N GLU A 287 -49.34 17.21 -19.10
CA GLU A 287 -49.00 18.24 -18.10
C GLU A 287 -48.76 17.64 -16.70
N GLU A 288 -49.46 16.55 -16.35
CA GLU A 288 -49.25 15.87 -15.07
C GLU A 288 -47.89 15.16 -15.06
N LYS A 289 -47.55 14.47 -16.14
CA LYS A 289 -46.23 13.82 -16.28
C LYS A 289 -45.09 14.83 -16.39
N ARG A 290 -45.34 15.98 -17.00
CA ARG A 290 -44.38 17.09 -17.09
C ARG A 290 -44.02 17.61 -15.70
N GLN A 291 -45.03 17.87 -14.86
CA GLN A 291 -44.82 18.28 -13.46
C GLN A 291 -44.11 17.19 -12.65
N GLN A 292 -44.53 15.93 -12.76
CA GLN A 292 -43.88 14.80 -12.09
C GLN A 292 -42.40 14.66 -12.49
N THR A 293 -42.09 14.80 -13.77
CA THR A 293 -40.72 14.73 -14.30
C THR A 293 -39.86 15.86 -13.76
N GLN A 294 -40.38 17.08 -13.73
CA GLN A 294 -39.67 18.24 -13.19
C GLN A 294 -39.40 18.10 -11.68
N GLU A 295 -40.37 17.57 -10.93
CA GLU A 295 -40.20 17.30 -9.50
C GLU A 295 -39.19 16.17 -9.24
N LEU A 296 -39.27 15.07 -9.98
CA LEU A 296 -38.33 13.94 -9.90
C LEU A 296 -36.91 14.38 -10.22
N TRP A 297 -36.73 15.23 -11.23
CA TRP A 297 -35.45 15.82 -11.58
C TRP A 297 -34.87 16.67 -10.44
N SER A 298 -35.66 17.60 -9.91
CA SER A 298 -35.25 18.45 -8.79
C SER A 298 -34.86 17.62 -7.56
N LYS A 299 -35.65 16.59 -7.24
CA LYS A 299 -35.36 15.62 -6.18
C LYS A 299 -34.06 14.84 -6.46
N LEU A 300 -33.83 14.39 -7.69
CA LEU A 300 -32.63 13.62 -8.06
C LEU A 300 -31.36 14.47 -7.95
N VAL A 301 -31.38 15.71 -8.45
CA VAL A 301 -30.24 16.63 -8.38
C VAL A 301 -29.90 16.95 -6.93
N THR A 302 -30.91 17.30 -6.13
CA THR A 302 -30.74 17.62 -4.70
C THR A 302 -30.18 16.40 -3.96
N ARG A 303 -30.80 15.23 -4.11
CA ARG A 303 -30.34 13.98 -3.49
C ARG A 303 -28.92 13.61 -3.90
N THR A 304 -28.56 13.78 -5.17
CA THR A 304 -27.21 13.49 -5.66
C THR A 304 -26.17 14.43 -5.04
N SER A 305 -26.51 15.71 -4.87
CA SER A 305 -25.65 16.68 -4.18
C SER A 305 -25.47 16.34 -2.69
N ASP A 306 -26.55 15.94 -2.01
CA ASP A 306 -26.49 15.55 -0.60
C ASP A 306 -25.65 14.29 -0.39
N VAL A 307 -25.91 13.24 -1.19
CA VAL A 307 -25.14 11.98 -1.15
C VAL A 307 -23.67 12.25 -1.44
N PHE A 308 -23.35 13.08 -2.42
CA PHE A 308 -21.97 13.45 -2.70
C PHE A 308 -21.30 14.18 -1.53
N GLY A 309 -22.02 15.08 -0.86
CA GLY A 309 -21.56 15.75 0.34
C GLY A 309 -21.14 14.76 1.43
N ASP A 310 -21.93 13.70 1.63
CA ASP A 310 -21.62 12.65 2.59
C ASP A 310 -20.45 11.76 2.14
N VAL A 311 -20.42 11.35 0.87
CA VAL A 311 -19.33 10.56 0.28
C VAL A 311 -17.99 11.30 0.44
N ARG A 312 -17.96 12.61 0.19
CA ARG A 312 -16.75 13.42 0.34
C ARG A 312 -16.30 13.53 1.81
N LYS A 313 -17.22 13.72 2.75
CA LYS A 313 -16.90 13.75 4.20
C LYS A 313 -16.35 12.40 4.66
N ILE A 314 -16.96 11.30 4.23
CA ILE A 314 -16.51 9.94 4.50
C ILE A 314 -15.10 9.73 3.93
N TYR A 315 -14.88 10.05 2.65
CA TYR A 315 -13.58 9.89 1.99
C TYR A 315 -12.48 10.69 2.70
N ALA A 316 -12.73 11.95 3.04
CA ALA A 316 -11.79 12.77 3.80
C ALA A 316 -11.43 12.14 5.15
N LYS A 317 -12.43 11.59 5.86
CA LYS A 317 -12.20 10.91 7.12
C LYS A 317 -11.40 9.61 6.94
N LEU A 318 -11.68 8.83 5.90
CA LEU A 318 -10.95 7.60 5.58
C LEU A 318 -9.48 7.85 5.24
N LEU A 319 -9.15 8.99 4.61
CA LEU A 319 -7.77 9.39 4.40
C LEU A 319 -7.03 9.61 5.73
N GLU A 320 -7.67 10.29 6.70
CA GLU A 320 -7.13 10.40 8.06
C GLU A 320 -6.99 9.03 8.73
N CYS A 321 -7.94 8.11 8.48
CA CYS A 321 -7.88 6.76 9.02
C CYS A 321 -6.69 5.96 8.49
N ALA A 322 -6.43 6.01 7.19
CA ALA A 322 -5.34 5.27 6.57
C ALA A 322 -3.96 5.67 7.13
N ASP A 323 -3.79 6.94 7.49
CA ASP A 323 -2.57 7.42 8.15
C ASP A 323 -2.32 6.72 9.50
N LYS A 324 -3.36 6.37 10.26
CA LYS A 324 -3.20 5.66 11.54
C LYS A 324 -2.69 4.23 11.38
N PHE A 325 -2.89 3.61 10.23
CA PHE A 325 -2.38 2.27 9.95
C PHE A 325 -0.87 2.24 9.66
N TYR A 326 -0.19 3.40 9.57
CA TYR A 326 1.26 3.46 9.38
C TYR A 326 2.06 2.75 10.48
N VAL A 327 1.47 2.57 11.67
CA VAL A 327 2.12 1.86 12.79
C VAL A 327 2.50 0.42 12.43
N LEU A 328 1.84 -0.21 11.44
CA LEU A 328 2.14 -1.57 11.02
C LEU A 328 3.41 -1.66 10.15
N PHE A 329 3.93 -0.53 9.69
CA PHE A 329 5.13 -0.45 8.85
C PHE A 329 6.38 -0.07 9.65
N HIS A 330 6.30 -0.09 10.99
CA HIS A 330 7.49 0.02 11.82
C HIS A 330 8.43 -1.17 11.54
N PRO A 331 9.74 -0.92 11.34
CA PRO A 331 10.71 -1.96 11.01
C PRO A 331 10.88 -3.00 12.13
N ASN A 332 10.51 -2.65 13.36
CA ASN A 332 10.58 -3.53 14.52
C ASN A 332 9.18 -3.90 15.01
N MET A 333 8.92 -5.21 15.18
CA MET A 333 7.67 -5.73 15.73
C MET A 333 7.37 -5.24 17.15
N LYS A 334 8.39 -4.92 17.95
CA LYS A 334 8.23 -4.30 19.27
C LYS A 334 7.52 -2.94 19.19
N GLN A 335 7.91 -2.10 18.23
CA GLN A 335 7.25 -0.80 18.01
C GLN A 335 5.81 -1.00 17.52
N VAL A 336 5.56 -2.02 16.69
CA VAL A 336 4.19 -2.39 16.30
C VAL A 336 3.37 -2.72 17.54
N ASN A 337 3.90 -3.54 18.46
CA ASN A 337 3.24 -3.90 19.72
C ASN A 337 2.91 -2.71 20.61
N GLU A 338 3.82 -1.76 20.75
CA GLU A 338 3.63 -0.57 21.57
C GLU A 338 2.51 0.34 21.03
N ASN A 339 2.33 0.41 19.71
CA ASN A 339 1.38 1.31 19.05
C ASN A 339 0.04 0.64 18.70
N LEU A 340 -0.01 -0.68 18.60
CA LEU A 340 -1.20 -1.44 18.19
C LEU A 340 -2.43 -1.23 19.12
N PRO A 341 -2.30 -1.18 20.47
CA PRO A 341 -3.44 -0.89 21.35
C PRO A 341 -4.08 0.47 21.07
N ALA A 342 -3.24 1.49 20.83
CA ALA A 342 -3.70 2.84 20.53
C ALA A 342 -4.44 2.88 19.19
N LEU A 343 -3.95 2.19 18.17
CA LEU A 343 -4.63 2.06 16.88
C LEU A 343 -6.00 1.37 17.04
N ILE A 344 -6.07 0.24 17.75
CA ILE A 344 -7.33 -0.50 17.93
C ILE A 344 -8.34 0.35 18.70
N SER A 345 -7.92 0.98 19.80
CA SER A 345 -8.78 1.88 20.56
C SER A 345 -9.30 3.02 19.69
N TRP A 346 -8.42 3.63 18.88
CA TRP A 346 -8.79 4.70 17.97
C TRP A 346 -9.78 4.26 16.90
N ILE A 347 -9.61 3.07 16.30
CA ILE A 347 -10.60 2.50 15.36
C ILE A 347 -11.95 2.38 16.06
N CYS A 348 -11.96 1.83 17.27
CA CYS A 348 -13.18 1.57 18.03
C CYS A 348 -13.90 2.87 18.50
N THR A 349 -13.19 3.97 18.68
CA THR A 349 -13.76 5.26 19.12
C THR A 349 -14.00 6.25 17.99
N THR A 350 -13.53 5.97 16.77
CA THR A 350 -13.73 6.88 15.63
C THR A 350 -15.21 7.01 15.29
N GLU A 351 -15.68 8.25 15.16
CA GLU A 351 -17.05 8.58 14.82
C GLU A 351 -17.17 9.09 13.39
N PHE A 352 -18.24 8.67 12.72
CA PHE A 352 -18.65 9.15 11.41
C PHE A 352 -20.01 9.85 11.54
N SER A 353 -20.33 10.72 10.57
CA SER A 353 -21.61 11.43 10.52
C SER A 353 -22.82 10.48 10.53
N SER A 354 -22.66 9.27 9.98
CA SER A 354 -23.67 8.21 10.01
C SER A 354 -23.27 7.11 10.99
N LYS A 355 -24.11 6.85 11.99
CA LYS A 355 -23.90 5.77 12.98
C LYS A 355 -23.81 4.40 12.33
N ASN A 356 -24.72 4.09 11.41
CA ASN A 356 -24.72 2.81 10.68
C ASN A 356 -23.46 2.63 9.83
N PHE A 357 -22.98 3.70 9.21
CA PHE A 357 -21.71 3.69 8.48
C PHE A 357 -20.54 3.43 9.45
N GLY A 358 -20.48 4.18 10.56
CA GLY A 358 -19.42 4.05 11.55
C GLY A 358 -19.29 2.63 12.08
N ASP A 359 -20.41 1.99 12.44
CA ASP A 359 -20.41 0.62 12.95
C ASP A 359 -19.88 -0.39 11.91
N ARG A 360 -20.28 -0.24 10.63
CA ARG A 360 -19.79 -1.07 9.52
C ARG A 360 -18.32 -0.83 9.23
N TRP A 361 -17.90 0.43 9.22
CA TRP A 361 -16.51 0.80 8.97
C TRP A 361 -15.58 0.24 10.05
N ARG A 362 -15.93 0.36 11.34
CA ARG A 362 -15.10 -0.19 12.44
C ARG A 362 -14.88 -1.69 12.27
N SER A 363 -15.94 -2.41 11.91
CA SER A 363 -15.87 -3.85 11.64
C SER A 363 -14.94 -4.16 10.46
N SER A 364 -15.06 -3.39 9.37
CA SER A 364 -14.21 -3.54 8.19
C SER A 364 -12.74 -3.20 8.50
N ALA A 365 -12.48 -2.11 9.21
CA ALA A 365 -11.15 -1.66 9.61
C ALA A 365 -10.44 -2.70 10.49
N LEU A 366 -11.15 -3.34 11.43
CA LEU A 366 -10.59 -4.42 12.25
C LEU A 366 -10.22 -5.66 11.42
N VAL A 367 -11.02 -6.04 10.42
CA VAL A 367 -10.70 -7.14 9.49
C VAL A 367 -9.49 -6.81 8.60
N LYS A 368 -9.40 -5.57 8.12
CA LYS A 368 -8.24 -5.12 7.34
C LYS A 368 -6.99 -5.07 8.21
N LEU A 369 -7.13 -4.63 9.47
CA LEU A 369 -6.05 -4.65 10.46
C LEU A 369 -5.52 -6.07 10.68
N SER A 370 -6.35 -7.09 10.85
CA SER A 370 -5.86 -8.47 10.98
C SER A 370 -5.09 -8.94 9.75
N SER A 371 -5.60 -8.61 8.57
CA SER A 371 -4.97 -8.97 7.29
C SER A 371 -3.60 -8.31 7.11
N MET A 372 -3.51 -7.01 7.43
CA MET A 372 -2.25 -6.26 7.38
C MET A 372 -1.26 -6.72 8.45
N LEU A 373 -1.73 -6.99 9.67
CA LEU A 373 -0.90 -7.51 10.76
C LEU A 373 -0.32 -8.88 10.41
N MET A 374 -1.13 -9.77 9.84
CA MET A 374 -0.67 -11.09 9.37
C MET A 374 0.42 -10.96 8.29
N LYS A 375 0.22 -10.11 7.28
CA LYS A 375 1.23 -9.83 6.25
C LYS A 375 2.52 -9.29 6.88
N ARG A 376 2.42 -8.38 7.85
CA ARG A 376 3.56 -7.81 8.57
C ARG A 376 4.35 -8.87 9.34
N ILE A 377 3.65 -9.76 10.05
CA ILE A 377 4.27 -10.87 10.79
C ILE A 377 4.99 -11.83 9.84
N TYR A 378 4.38 -12.20 8.72
CA TYR A 378 5.05 -13.05 7.72
C TYR A 378 6.30 -12.37 7.14
N LEU A 379 6.25 -11.07 6.84
CA LEU A 379 7.41 -10.32 6.36
C LEU A 379 8.53 -10.27 7.41
N ALA A 380 8.19 -10.08 8.69
CA ALA A 380 9.15 -10.06 9.78
C ALA A 380 9.82 -11.44 9.97
N LEU A 381 9.05 -12.52 9.87
CA LEU A 381 9.55 -13.89 10.04
C LEU A 381 10.28 -14.43 8.80
N THR A 382 9.96 -13.93 7.61
CA THR A 382 10.52 -14.39 6.34
C THR A 382 10.89 -13.21 5.43
N PRO A 383 11.89 -12.39 5.79
CA PRO A 383 12.28 -11.23 5.00
C PRO A 383 12.84 -11.68 3.64
N PRO A 384 12.38 -11.09 2.52
CA PRO A 384 12.83 -11.49 1.18
C PRO A 384 14.30 -11.12 0.96
N GLY A 385 15.10 -12.07 0.46
CA GLY A 385 16.48 -11.83 0.02
C GLY A 385 17.52 -11.65 1.13
N GLN A 386 17.15 -11.80 2.40
CA GLN A 386 18.07 -11.76 3.54
C GLN A 386 18.29 -13.15 4.14
N GLU A 387 19.49 -13.42 4.67
CA GLU A 387 19.72 -14.60 5.50
C GLU A 387 18.79 -14.57 6.72
N HIS A 388 18.12 -15.69 7.00
CA HIS A 388 17.15 -15.78 8.08
C HIS A 388 17.80 -15.49 9.44
N LEU A 389 17.10 -14.70 10.27
CA LEU A 389 17.52 -14.45 11.67
C LEU A 389 17.66 -15.77 12.46
N PHE A 390 16.85 -16.77 12.08
CA PHE A 390 16.87 -18.14 12.60
C PHE A 390 18.19 -18.90 12.36
N ASP A 391 19.05 -18.41 11.46
CA ASP A 391 20.37 -18.96 11.18
C ASP A 391 21.52 -18.16 11.79
N LYS A 392 21.26 -16.96 12.32
CA LYS A 392 22.27 -16.04 12.86
C LYS A 392 22.28 -15.91 14.37
N ASP A 393 21.11 -15.68 14.97
CA ASP A 393 21.00 -15.38 16.39
C ASP A 393 19.69 -15.96 16.97
N TYR A 394 19.84 -17.03 17.76
CA TYR A 394 18.72 -17.75 18.37
C TYR A 394 17.96 -16.92 19.41
N LEU A 395 18.65 -16.02 20.13
CA LEU A 395 18.01 -15.17 21.13
C LEU A 395 17.14 -14.13 20.45
N GLN A 396 17.68 -13.43 19.44
CA GLN A 396 16.92 -12.46 18.66
C GLN A 396 15.77 -13.13 17.90
N ALA A 397 15.95 -14.36 17.38
CA ALA A 397 14.89 -15.12 16.75
C ALA A 397 13.73 -15.43 17.71
N VAL A 398 14.03 -15.81 18.95
CA VAL A 398 13.01 -16.06 19.98
C VAL A 398 12.32 -14.76 20.41
N ASP A 399 13.06 -13.67 20.55
CA ASP A 399 12.48 -12.37 20.88
C ASP A 399 11.57 -11.85 19.76
N LEU A 400 11.96 -12.02 18.50
CA LEU A 400 11.10 -11.73 17.35
C LEU A 400 9.81 -12.57 17.36
N LEU A 401 9.91 -13.89 17.61
CA LEU A 401 8.73 -14.75 17.71
C LEU A 401 7.81 -14.33 18.86
N ARG A 402 8.37 -13.90 20.00
CA ARG A 402 7.61 -13.36 21.14
C ARG A 402 6.93 -12.05 20.80
N ASP A 403 7.61 -11.15 20.10
CA ASP A 403 7.02 -9.89 19.64
C ASP A 403 5.89 -10.15 18.65
N CYS A 404 6.04 -11.10 17.72
CA CYS A 404 4.96 -11.50 16.81
C CYS A 404 3.76 -12.11 17.54
N ASP A 405 3.96 -13.02 18.50
CA ASP A 405 2.85 -13.57 19.32
C ASP A 405 2.21 -12.46 20.15
N GLY A 406 3.01 -11.55 20.74
CA GLY A 406 2.53 -10.38 21.46
C GLY A 406 1.56 -9.53 20.62
N ALA A 407 1.91 -9.25 19.36
CA ALA A 407 1.06 -8.49 18.45
C ALA A 407 -0.28 -9.17 18.21
N ILE A 408 -0.26 -10.49 18.02
CA ILE A 408 -1.46 -11.31 17.83
C ILE A 408 -2.32 -11.29 19.09
N GLN A 409 -1.74 -11.52 20.27
CA GLN A 409 -2.50 -11.52 21.53
C GLN A 409 -3.10 -10.14 21.82
N THR A 410 -2.34 -9.06 21.63
CA THR A 410 -2.82 -7.69 21.78
C THR A 410 -3.98 -7.43 20.83
N TYR A 411 -3.87 -7.79 19.55
CA TYR A 411 -4.98 -7.65 18.61
C TYR A 411 -6.22 -8.43 19.06
N LEU A 412 -6.07 -9.71 19.39
CA LEU A 412 -7.19 -10.58 19.79
C LEU A 412 -7.87 -10.10 21.07
N GLN A 413 -7.09 -9.69 22.08
CA GLN A 413 -7.62 -9.21 23.36
C GLN A 413 -8.36 -7.88 23.20
N HIS A 414 -7.76 -6.91 22.51
CA HIS A 414 -8.38 -5.59 22.34
C HIS A 414 -9.60 -5.66 21.39
N ALA A 415 -9.56 -6.45 20.31
CA ALA A 415 -10.71 -6.63 19.43
C ALA A 415 -11.89 -7.32 20.14
N ALA A 416 -11.62 -8.29 21.02
CA ALA A 416 -12.65 -8.96 21.83
C ALA A 416 -13.30 -8.00 22.84
N ASN A 417 -12.51 -7.14 23.50
CA ASN A 417 -12.99 -6.18 24.50
C ASN A 417 -13.91 -5.10 23.91
N HIS A 418 -13.77 -4.78 22.63
CA HIS A 418 -14.59 -3.78 21.94
C HIS A 418 -15.88 -4.35 21.32
N GLY A 419 -16.32 -5.55 21.72
CA GLY A 419 -17.61 -6.12 21.32
C GLY A 419 -17.69 -6.61 19.88
N SER A 420 -16.56 -6.70 19.16
CA SER A 420 -16.47 -7.13 17.76
C SER A 420 -16.58 -8.66 17.56
N LEU A 421 -17.02 -9.40 18.59
CA LEU A 421 -17.25 -10.85 18.54
C LEU A 421 -18.37 -11.27 17.54
N ALA A 422 -19.10 -10.32 16.97
CA ALA A 422 -20.09 -10.58 15.92
C ALA A 422 -19.47 -10.99 14.56
N TYR A 423 -18.13 -10.92 14.41
CA TYR A 423 -17.46 -11.21 13.15
C TYR A 423 -16.33 -12.22 13.34
N SER A 424 -16.69 -13.51 13.49
CA SER A 424 -15.77 -14.63 13.24
C SER A 424 -15.42 -14.66 11.74
N ASN A 425 -14.52 -13.77 11.32
CA ASN A 425 -13.99 -13.80 9.96
C ASN A 425 -12.83 -14.79 9.89
N HIS A 426 -12.62 -15.39 8.71
CA HIS A 426 -11.54 -16.34 8.41
C HIS A 426 -10.16 -15.84 8.89
N ASN A 427 -9.91 -14.52 8.81
CA ASN A 427 -8.63 -13.92 9.19
C ASN A 427 -8.39 -13.88 10.71
N PHE A 428 -9.44 -13.84 11.54
CA PHE A 428 -9.30 -13.96 13.00
C PHE A 428 -8.81 -15.36 13.39
N ASP A 429 -9.40 -16.39 12.79
CA ASP A 429 -8.99 -17.78 13.02
C ASP A 429 -7.60 -18.04 12.48
N GLN A 430 -7.26 -17.51 11.29
CA GLN A 430 -5.91 -17.59 10.74
C GLN A 430 -4.86 -16.93 11.66
N LEU A 431 -5.11 -15.72 12.17
CA LEU A 431 -4.19 -15.08 13.12
C LEU A 431 -4.03 -15.91 14.41
N ARG A 432 -5.13 -16.46 14.93
CA ARG A 432 -5.08 -17.33 16.11
C ARG A 432 -4.25 -18.59 15.86
N LEU A 433 -4.44 -19.25 14.71
CA LEU A 433 -3.67 -20.41 14.30
C LEU A 433 -2.19 -20.07 14.11
N LEU A 434 -1.88 -18.93 13.49
CA LEU A 434 -0.52 -18.43 13.35
C LEU A 434 0.14 -18.18 14.72
N GLY A 435 -0.58 -17.58 15.67
CA GLY A 435 -0.10 -17.38 17.04
C GLY A 435 0.24 -18.70 17.75
N ILE A 436 -0.61 -19.73 17.60
CA ILE A 436 -0.33 -21.08 18.12
C ILE A 436 0.95 -21.64 17.49
N ARG A 437 1.14 -21.48 16.18
CA ARG A 437 2.33 -21.95 15.46
C ARG A 437 3.60 -21.25 15.95
N ILE A 438 3.58 -19.91 15.99
CA ILE A 438 4.68 -19.07 16.47
C ILE A 438 5.08 -19.47 17.89
N LYS A 439 4.11 -19.66 18.79
CA LYS A 439 4.37 -20.07 20.18
C LYS A 439 5.03 -21.44 20.29
N LYS A 440 4.60 -22.41 19.47
CA LYS A 440 5.21 -23.75 19.41
C LYS A 440 6.65 -23.69 18.87
N ILE A 441 6.89 -22.92 17.81
CA ILE A 441 8.23 -22.72 17.24
C ILE A 441 9.15 -22.04 18.26
N ALA A 442 8.68 -20.97 18.93
CA ALA A 442 9.43 -20.28 19.98
C ALA A 442 9.83 -21.24 21.11
N ARG A 443 8.94 -22.15 21.49
CA ARG A 443 9.22 -23.19 22.49
C ARG A 443 10.27 -24.19 22.01
N ILE A 444 10.25 -24.59 20.74
CA ILE A 444 11.26 -25.47 20.14
C ILE A 444 12.65 -24.81 20.17
N PHE A 445 12.74 -23.54 19.80
CA PHE A 445 13.98 -22.77 19.90
C PHE A 445 14.47 -22.64 21.35
N GLN A 446 13.56 -22.40 22.29
CA GLN A 446 13.89 -22.40 23.72
C GLN A 446 14.42 -23.76 24.18
N HIS A 447 13.78 -24.86 23.81
CA HIS A 447 14.25 -26.20 24.15
C HIS A 447 15.63 -26.51 23.56
N PHE A 448 15.90 -26.07 22.33
CA PHE A 448 17.23 -26.17 21.73
C PHE A 448 18.27 -25.37 22.52
N MET A 449 18.01 -24.10 22.83
CA MET A 449 18.90 -23.26 23.66
C MET A 449 19.11 -23.83 25.07
N GLU A 450 18.06 -24.39 25.68
CA GLU A 450 18.16 -25.09 26.96
C GLU A 450 19.07 -26.31 26.82
N TYR A 451 18.95 -27.08 25.74
CA TYR A 451 19.79 -28.25 25.52
C TYR A 451 21.29 -27.90 25.43
N PHE A 452 21.65 -26.76 24.84
CA PHE A 452 23.03 -26.24 24.86
C PHE A 452 23.59 -25.99 26.26
N LYS A 453 22.74 -25.85 27.28
CA LYS A 453 23.25 -25.78 28.66
C LYS A 453 23.92 -27.06 29.08
N TRP A 454 23.46 -28.22 28.61
CA TRP A 454 24.13 -29.50 28.84
C TRP A 454 25.52 -29.55 28.18
N TRP A 455 25.66 -28.97 26.98
CA TRP A 455 26.94 -28.82 26.29
C TRP A 455 27.95 -28.05 27.16
N ASN A 456 27.52 -26.92 27.73
CA ASN A 456 28.36 -26.07 28.58
C ASN A 456 28.78 -26.73 29.90
N LEU A 457 28.22 -27.89 30.27
CA LEU A 457 28.63 -28.63 31.46
C LEU A 457 29.86 -29.53 31.21
N HIS A 458 30.29 -29.71 29.95
CA HIS A 458 31.44 -30.55 29.55
C HIS A 458 31.42 -31.96 30.16
N VAL A 459 30.25 -32.61 30.10
CA VAL A 459 30.05 -33.95 30.68
C VAL A 459 30.48 -35.00 29.67
N PHE A 460 31.38 -35.90 30.08
CA PHE A 460 31.91 -36.96 29.22
C PHE A 460 30.79 -37.89 28.73
N GLY A 461 30.81 -38.26 27.44
CA GLY A 461 29.83 -39.17 26.84
C GLY A 461 28.58 -38.50 26.23
N MET A 462 28.58 -37.17 26.12
CA MET A 462 27.46 -36.42 25.53
C MET A 462 27.60 -36.10 24.04
N ASP A 463 28.78 -36.26 23.44
CA ASP A 463 29.10 -35.77 22.08
C ASP A 463 28.13 -36.26 21.00
N GLN A 464 27.70 -37.52 21.09
CA GLN A 464 26.79 -38.12 20.11
C GLN A 464 25.36 -37.55 20.21
N SER A 465 24.80 -37.42 21.42
CA SER A 465 23.48 -36.84 21.62
C SER A 465 23.46 -35.35 21.24
N LEU A 466 24.58 -34.65 21.43
CA LEU A 466 24.77 -33.26 21.02
C LEU A 466 24.74 -33.09 19.50
N PHE A 467 25.54 -33.89 18.77
CA PHE A 467 25.51 -33.91 17.31
C PHE A 467 24.11 -34.22 16.76
N HIS A 468 23.43 -35.18 17.38
CA HIS A 468 22.08 -35.58 16.99
C HIS A 468 21.04 -34.46 17.19
N MET A 469 21.11 -33.72 18.31
CA MET A 469 20.23 -32.59 18.57
C MET A 469 20.48 -31.42 17.61
N GLU A 470 21.74 -31.10 17.33
CA GLU A 470 22.13 -30.07 16.35
C GLU A 470 21.63 -30.41 14.95
N HIS A 471 21.77 -31.67 14.54
CA HIS A 471 21.28 -32.15 13.26
C HIS A 471 19.74 -32.09 13.16
N ALA A 472 19.03 -32.54 14.19
CA ALA A 472 17.56 -32.49 14.23
C ALA A 472 17.03 -31.05 14.17
N PHE A 473 17.69 -30.12 14.85
CA PHE A 473 17.31 -28.71 14.81
C PHE A 473 17.62 -28.07 13.44
N THR A 474 18.74 -28.44 12.81
CA THR A 474 19.07 -27.99 11.46
C THR A 474 18.00 -28.42 10.44
N LEU A 475 17.52 -29.67 10.53
CA LEU A 475 16.44 -30.18 9.69
C LEU A 475 15.11 -29.46 9.95
N PHE A 476 14.82 -29.16 11.23
CA PHE A 476 13.64 -28.36 11.59
C PHE A 476 13.72 -26.96 10.98
N LYS A 477 14.89 -26.31 11.04
CA LYS A 477 15.11 -24.97 10.47
C LYS A 477 14.89 -24.92 8.96
N GLN A 478 15.35 -25.93 8.22
CA GLN A 478 15.16 -26.01 6.77
C GLN A 478 13.68 -25.97 6.35
N ARG A 479 12.76 -26.36 7.26
CA ARG A 479 11.31 -26.38 7.02
C ARG A 479 10.57 -25.21 7.67
N LEU A 480 11.24 -24.29 8.35
CA LEU A 480 10.60 -23.19 9.09
C LEU A 480 9.69 -22.32 8.22
N GLN A 481 10.10 -22.02 6.99
CA GLN A 481 9.30 -21.23 6.06
C GLN A 481 7.95 -21.91 5.76
N GLU A 482 7.95 -23.24 5.58
CA GLU A 482 6.73 -24.02 5.39
C GLU A 482 5.92 -24.15 6.69
N MET A 483 6.57 -24.12 7.85
CA MET A 483 5.93 -24.23 9.17
C MET A 483 5.16 -22.98 9.57
N PHE A 484 5.54 -21.79 9.08
CA PHE A 484 4.75 -20.58 9.29
C PHE A 484 3.46 -20.58 8.45
N ASN A 485 3.41 -21.31 7.33
CA ASN A 485 2.20 -21.44 6.53
C ASN A 485 1.11 -22.21 7.29
N ILE A 486 -0.02 -21.56 7.58
CA ILE A 486 -1.15 -22.11 8.35
C ILE A 486 -1.72 -23.41 7.75
N ASP A 487 -1.58 -23.60 6.44
CA ASP A 487 -2.08 -24.79 5.73
C ASP A 487 -1.10 -25.97 5.74
N SER A 488 0.10 -25.81 6.32
CA SER A 488 1.10 -26.88 6.33
C SER A 488 0.63 -28.09 7.17
N PRO A 489 0.44 -29.28 6.56
CA PRO A 489 -0.01 -30.48 7.26
C PRO A 489 1.10 -31.14 8.08
N ALA A 490 2.37 -30.83 7.79
CA ALA A 490 3.53 -31.42 8.45
C ALA A 490 3.82 -30.78 9.82
N PHE A 491 3.34 -29.56 10.07
CA PHE A 491 3.70 -28.74 11.23
C PHE A 491 3.53 -29.44 12.57
N GLU A 492 2.35 -30.03 12.83
CA GLU A 492 2.06 -30.68 14.12
C GLU A 492 2.90 -31.93 14.33
N ASN A 493 3.15 -32.70 13.26
CA ASN A 493 3.98 -33.90 13.33
C ASN A 493 5.44 -33.52 13.60
N ASP A 494 5.99 -32.57 12.86
CA ASP A 494 7.38 -32.14 13.00
C ASP A 494 7.64 -31.51 14.38
N CYS A 495 6.72 -30.68 14.90
CA CYS A 495 6.83 -30.13 16.26
C CYS A 495 6.80 -31.21 17.34
N ARG A 496 5.89 -32.19 17.20
CA ARG A 496 5.76 -33.30 18.15
C ARG A 496 7.00 -34.20 18.11
N ASP A 497 7.50 -34.51 16.93
CA ASP A 497 8.63 -35.41 16.75
C ASP A 497 9.93 -34.76 17.24
N PHE A 498 10.13 -33.44 16.99
CA PHE A 498 11.21 -32.68 17.60
C PHE A 498 11.12 -32.69 19.13
N THR A 499 9.93 -32.45 19.69
CA THR A 499 9.75 -32.43 21.16
C THR A 499 10.08 -33.79 21.79
N LYS A 500 9.63 -34.89 21.17
CA LYS A 500 9.99 -36.25 21.61
C LYS A 500 11.50 -36.47 21.55
N PHE A 501 12.14 -36.02 20.48
CA PHE A 501 13.57 -36.14 20.28
C PHE A 501 14.37 -35.35 21.32
N PHE A 502 13.97 -34.10 21.60
CA PHE A 502 14.54 -33.26 22.65
C PHE A 502 14.46 -33.93 24.04
N LEU A 503 13.29 -34.48 24.40
CA LEU A 503 13.11 -35.15 25.69
C LEU A 503 13.99 -36.39 25.80
N ARG A 504 14.13 -37.17 24.72
CA ARG A 504 15.03 -38.32 24.67
C ARG A 504 16.49 -37.89 24.86
N CYS A 505 16.97 -36.94 24.08
CA CYS A 505 18.36 -36.45 24.17
C CYS A 505 18.65 -35.84 25.55
N SER A 506 17.67 -35.16 26.16
CA SER A 506 17.78 -34.61 27.51
C SER A 506 17.81 -35.70 28.58
N GLY A 507 17.09 -36.81 28.38
CA GLY A 507 17.16 -37.97 29.25
C GLY A 507 18.51 -38.68 29.17
N GLU A 508 19.07 -38.85 27.96
CA GLU A 508 20.41 -39.40 27.75
C GLU A 508 21.49 -38.52 28.42
N ALA A 509 21.40 -37.19 28.25
CA ALA A 509 22.27 -36.22 28.90
C ALA A 509 22.18 -36.29 30.44
N ALA A 510 20.96 -36.35 30.97
CA ALA A 510 20.73 -36.46 32.40
C ALA A 510 21.27 -37.78 32.97
N ALA A 511 21.13 -38.90 32.25
CA ALA A 511 21.68 -40.19 32.64
C ALA A 511 23.22 -40.17 32.67
N ALA A 512 23.86 -39.59 31.64
CA ALA A 512 25.31 -39.39 31.62
C ALA A 512 25.77 -38.55 32.82
N TYR A 513 25.08 -37.44 33.09
CA TYR A 513 25.36 -36.57 34.23
C TYR A 513 25.22 -37.28 35.58
N ALA A 514 24.14 -38.05 35.76
CA ALA A 514 23.90 -38.82 36.97
C ALA A 514 24.98 -39.89 37.20
N ASN A 515 25.48 -40.52 36.14
CA ASN A 515 26.56 -41.50 36.23
C ASN A 515 27.89 -40.85 36.65
N VAL A 516 28.19 -39.65 36.15
CA VAL A 516 29.36 -38.87 36.58
C VAL A 516 29.23 -38.47 38.06
N LEU A 517 28.06 -37.99 38.49
CA LEU A 517 27.80 -37.67 39.91
C LEU A 517 28.01 -38.88 40.83
N LYS A 518 27.58 -40.08 40.41
CA LYS A 518 27.70 -41.32 41.20
C LYS A 518 29.12 -41.89 41.27
N SER A 519 29.95 -41.59 40.26
CA SER A 519 31.33 -42.05 40.16
C SER A 519 32.35 -41.01 40.66
N SER A 520 31.87 -39.86 41.15
CA SER A 520 32.72 -38.81 41.71
C SER A 520 33.16 -39.20 43.13
N ASP A 521 34.47 -39.40 43.31
CA ASP A 521 35.05 -39.85 44.57
C ASP A 521 35.56 -38.70 45.46
N SER A 522 35.53 -37.46 44.95
CA SER A 522 35.99 -36.29 45.69
C SER A 522 34.85 -35.30 46.02
N THR A 523 34.89 -34.74 47.24
CA THR A 523 33.97 -33.68 47.66
C THR A 523 34.10 -32.43 46.79
N SER A 524 35.30 -32.16 46.25
CA SER A 524 35.56 -31.03 45.36
C SER A 524 34.85 -31.19 44.01
N GLU A 525 34.90 -32.38 43.40
CA GLU A 525 34.18 -32.68 42.14
C GLU A 525 32.67 -32.66 42.36
N LEU A 526 32.18 -33.20 43.47
CA LEU A 526 30.75 -33.15 43.82
C LEU A 526 30.25 -31.72 44.01
N LEU A 527 31.06 -30.82 44.59
CA LEU A 527 30.72 -29.41 44.71
C LEU A 527 30.73 -28.72 43.35
N GLU A 528 31.71 -28.99 42.49
CA GLU A 528 31.77 -28.45 41.13
C GLU A 528 30.56 -28.89 40.30
N LEU A 529 30.23 -30.19 40.30
CA LEU A 529 29.04 -30.73 39.65
C LEU A 529 27.76 -30.15 40.26
N GLY A 530 27.69 -30.03 41.59
CA GLY A 530 26.59 -29.37 42.30
C GLY A 530 26.37 -27.92 41.86
N THR A 531 27.43 -27.17 41.55
CA THR A 531 27.30 -25.81 40.99
C THR A 531 26.85 -25.81 39.52
N LYS A 532 27.34 -26.76 38.72
CA LYS A 532 26.93 -26.98 37.32
C LYS A 532 25.44 -27.34 37.20
N LEU A 533 24.88 -28.11 38.14
CA LEU A 533 23.44 -28.40 38.22
C LEU A 533 22.56 -27.14 38.36
N ARG A 534 23.05 -26.11 39.05
CA ARG A 534 22.31 -24.86 39.25
C ARG A 534 22.17 -24.05 37.95
N LEU A 535 22.98 -24.35 36.93
CA LEU A 535 22.92 -23.68 35.62
C LEU A 535 21.85 -24.28 34.70
N LEU A 536 21.36 -25.49 34.99
CA LEU A 536 20.32 -26.17 34.24
C LEU A 536 18.95 -25.51 34.44
N SER A 537 18.06 -25.64 33.44
CA SER A 537 16.68 -25.22 33.60
C SER A 537 15.94 -26.12 34.61
N LYS A 538 14.84 -25.62 35.18
CA LYS A 538 14.00 -26.41 36.10
C LYS A 538 13.55 -27.73 35.45
N GLN A 539 13.16 -27.70 34.19
CA GLN A 539 12.77 -28.89 33.44
C GLN A 539 13.91 -29.92 33.34
N GLN A 540 15.15 -29.47 33.11
CA GLN A 540 16.33 -30.34 33.06
C GLN A 540 16.67 -30.92 34.44
N GLN A 541 16.53 -30.12 35.50
CA GLN A 541 16.68 -30.58 36.88
C GLN A 541 15.62 -31.61 37.26
N ASP A 542 14.37 -31.42 36.83
CA ASP A 542 13.27 -32.35 37.04
C ASP A 542 13.51 -33.68 36.30
N ILE A 543 13.97 -33.62 35.04
CA ILE A 543 14.35 -34.82 34.26
C ILE A 543 15.50 -35.57 34.96
N LEU A 544 16.53 -34.86 35.40
CA LEU A 544 17.65 -35.47 36.14
C LEU A 544 17.17 -36.15 37.42
N ARG A 545 16.29 -35.50 38.18
CA ARG A 545 15.72 -36.06 39.40
C ARG A 545 14.93 -37.33 39.14
N GLN A 546 14.13 -37.38 38.07
CA GLN A 546 13.42 -38.60 37.67
C GLN A 546 14.37 -39.76 37.37
N TYR A 547 15.49 -39.50 36.70
CA TYR A 547 16.54 -40.51 36.46
C TYR A 547 17.27 -40.92 37.74
N TRP A 548 17.51 -39.97 38.64
CA TRP A 548 18.10 -40.25 39.95
C TRP A 548 17.20 -41.19 40.78
N ASP A 549 15.93 -40.83 40.94
CA ASP A 549 14.95 -41.57 41.74
C ASP A 549 14.64 -42.96 41.14
N SER A 550 14.59 -43.07 39.81
CA SER A 550 14.38 -44.36 39.11
C SER A 550 15.59 -45.30 39.23
N SER A 551 16.80 -44.75 39.34
CA SER A 551 18.01 -45.56 39.53
C SER A 551 18.18 -46.09 40.96
N GLU A 552 17.56 -45.45 41.95
CA GLU A 552 17.53 -45.92 43.35
C GLU A 552 16.47 -47.02 43.55
N THR A 553 15.37 -46.98 42.79
CA THR A 553 14.34 -48.04 42.80
C THR A 553 14.78 -49.34 42.13
N VAL A 554 15.80 -49.32 41.26
CA VAL A 554 16.36 -50.52 40.59
C VAL A 554 17.36 -51.30 41.46
N LYS A 555 17.73 -50.80 42.66
CA LYS A 555 18.50 -51.61 43.63
C LYS A 555 17.67 -52.73 44.30
N GLY A 556 16.39 -52.88 43.94
CA GLY A 556 15.48 -53.90 44.47
C GLY A 556 15.19 -55.12 43.59
N SER A 557 15.63 -55.17 42.32
CA SER A 557 15.41 -56.36 41.47
C SER A 557 16.37 -56.38 40.27
N GLN A 558 17.57 -56.92 40.50
CA GLN A 558 18.43 -57.40 39.43
C GLN A 558 17.77 -58.65 38.83
N ASP A 559 17.03 -58.50 37.72
CA ASP A 559 16.99 -59.53 36.65
C ASP A 559 16.21 -59.14 35.37
N GLU A 560 15.48 -58.02 35.30
CA GLU A 560 14.69 -57.72 34.08
C GLU A 560 15.14 -56.49 33.26
N THR A 561 16.09 -55.67 33.74
CA THR A 561 16.49 -54.42 33.04
C THR A 561 17.55 -54.59 31.95
N ALA A 562 18.06 -55.81 31.73
CA ALA A 562 18.98 -56.10 30.62
C ALA A 562 18.29 -56.13 29.24
N ALA A 563 16.96 -56.21 29.20
CA ALA A 563 16.20 -56.31 27.95
C ALA A 563 15.80 -54.94 27.33
N LEU A 564 15.96 -53.82 28.06
CA LEU A 564 15.52 -52.49 27.61
C LEU A 564 16.65 -51.51 27.23
N VAL A 565 17.91 -51.84 27.52
CA VAL A 565 19.08 -50.98 27.23
C VAL A 565 19.94 -51.50 26.06
N GLY A 566 19.58 -52.64 25.47
CA GLY A 566 20.41 -53.36 24.49
C GLY A 566 19.90 -53.38 23.04
N LYS A 567 19.14 -52.39 22.56
CA LYS A 567 18.83 -52.29 21.11
C LYS A 567 19.56 -51.11 20.46
N PRO A 568 20.53 -51.38 19.56
CA PRO A 568 21.11 -50.38 18.69
C PRO A 568 20.05 -49.76 17.77
N LEU A 569 20.28 -48.51 17.38
CA LEU A 569 19.67 -47.76 16.27
C LEU A 569 18.96 -48.66 15.23
N LEU A 570 17.62 -48.63 15.18
CA LEU A 570 16.79 -48.92 13.99
C LEU A 570 15.29 -48.82 14.30
N VAL A 571 14.76 -47.64 14.64
CA VAL A 571 13.37 -47.25 14.31
C VAL A 571 13.30 -45.72 14.21
N LEU A 572 13.35 -45.21 12.98
CA LEU A 572 12.96 -43.85 12.61
C LEU A 572 11.53 -43.91 12.05
N PRO A 573 10.55 -43.17 12.60
CA PRO A 573 9.37 -42.85 11.82
C PRO A 573 9.42 -41.41 11.29
N THR A 574 9.45 -41.33 9.95
CA THR A 574 8.78 -40.37 9.05
C THR A 574 9.37 -39.00 8.70
N ILE A 575 10.37 -38.44 9.38
CA ILE A 575 11.06 -37.23 8.85
C ILE A 575 12.20 -37.61 7.87
N PHE A 576 12.68 -38.85 7.91
CA PHE A 576 13.96 -39.24 7.32
C PHE A 576 13.87 -40.13 6.06
N SER A 577 12.69 -40.34 5.48
CA SER A 577 12.53 -41.25 4.32
C SER A 577 12.34 -40.55 2.97
N VAL A 578 12.56 -39.23 2.86
CA VAL A 578 12.57 -38.57 1.54
C VAL A 578 13.72 -37.57 1.49
N VAL A 579 14.52 -37.66 0.43
CA VAL A 579 15.66 -36.81 0.03
C VAL A 579 17.05 -37.24 0.55
N LEU A 580 17.62 -38.25 -0.11
CA LEU A 580 19.03 -38.21 -0.50
C LEU A 580 19.11 -38.51 -2.02
N PRO A 581 19.84 -37.69 -2.79
CA PRO A 581 19.83 -37.76 -4.24
C PRO A 581 20.70 -38.91 -4.77
N TYR A 582 20.20 -39.50 -5.86
CA TYR A 582 20.97 -40.09 -6.94
C TYR A 582 22.27 -39.30 -7.17
N ASN A 583 23.42 -39.83 -6.73
CA ASN A 583 24.71 -39.74 -7.42
C ASN A 583 25.80 -40.42 -6.60
N ARG A 584 26.17 -41.64 -7.03
CA ARG A 584 27.56 -42.13 -7.17
C ARG A 584 27.53 -43.62 -7.49
N GLN A 585 27.63 -43.95 -8.78
CA GLN A 585 28.46 -45.07 -9.21
C GLN A 585 29.36 -44.57 -10.34
N ASN A 586 30.66 -44.56 -10.04
CA ASN A 586 31.73 -44.38 -11.00
C ASN A 586 31.86 -45.64 -11.87
N HIS A 587 32.38 -45.42 -13.09
CA HIS A 587 33.02 -46.40 -13.96
C HIS A 587 33.73 -47.55 -13.25
N PHE A 588 33.48 -48.78 -13.71
CA PHE A 588 34.44 -49.67 -14.39
C PHE A 588 33.71 -50.98 -14.78
N GLY A 589 33.69 -51.30 -16.08
CA GLY A 589 33.01 -52.45 -16.67
C GLY A 589 32.29 -52.08 -17.95
#